data_AF-A0A6P8IFQ0-F1
#
_entry.id   AF-A0A6P8IFQ0-F1
#
_cell.length_a   1.000
_cell.length_b   1.000
_cell.length_c   1.000
_cell.angle_alpha   90.00
_cell.angle_beta   90.00
_cell.angle_gamma   90.00
#
_symmetry.space_group_name_H-M   'P 1'
#
loop_
_entity.id
_entity.type
_entity.pdbx_description
1 polymer ?
#
loop_
_entity_poly.entity_id
_entity_poly.type
_entity_poly.pdbx_seq_one_letter_code
_entity_poly.pdbx_strand_id
1 'polypeptide(L)'
;MAQNSHLIQRKNWFENHPQYLAIQAHGYDKDNPFTSRSAMLVYLELCESKHWFGVEIHFSDKLKRVYLSGKPRKKAEKEIIVPLSVNTSLTVEEIQNIVTEIQQCLRDTPEYSSRNLGVTLGICDSDSSIVYYKVYNGLMEPGPPNADDYDQDKDIFEVVTEKK
;
A
#
# COMPACT_ATOMS: atom_id res chain seq x y z
N MET A 1 -5.77 -28.29 33.38
CA MET A 1 -4.65 -27.33 33.27
C MET A 1 -4.85 -26.56 31.97
N ALA A 2 -5.32 -25.31 32.05
CA ALA A 2 -5.56 -24.50 30.86
C ALA A 2 -4.23 -23.88 30.41
N GLN A 3 -3.76 -24.22 29.21
CA GLN A 3 -2.59 -23.57 28.60
C GLN A 3 -3.02 -22.19 28.10
N ASN A 4 -2.37 -21.14 28.63
CA ASN A 4 -2.46 -19.78 28.10
C ASN A 4 -1.84 -19.75 26.69
N SER A 5 -2.70 -19.81 25.67
CA SER A 5 -2.35 -19.86 24.25
C SER A 5 -2.04 -18.49 23.61
N HIS A 6 -1.86 -17.43 24.39
CA HIS A 6 -1.70 -16.06 23.89
C HIS A 6 -0.28 -15.49 23.97
N LEU A 7 0.73 -16.28 24.34
CA LEU A 7 2.12 -15.82 24.33
C LEU A 7 2.68 -15.91 22.91
N ILE A 8 2.78 -14.76 22.22
CA ILE A 8 3.48 -14.66 20.95
C ILE A 8 4.95 -15.02 21.20
N GLN A 9 5.36 -16.19 20.74
CA GLN A 9 6.78 -16.52 20.71
C GLN A 9 7.44 -15.66 19.64
N ARG A 10 8.49 -14.91 20.00
CA ARG A 10 9.24 -14.05 19.05
C ARG A 10 9.87 -14.83 17.89
N LYS A 11 9.99 -16.15 18.03
CA LYS A 11 10.39 -17.02 16.93
C LYS A 11 9.22 -17.16 15.95
N ASN A 12 9.46 -16.83 14.70
CA ASN A 12 8.50 -16.90 13.61
C ASN A 12 7.25 -16.03 13.82
N TRP A 13 7.40 -14.89 14.50
CA TRP A 13 6.27 -13.99 14.79
C TRP A 13 5.60 -13.49 13.50
N PHE A 14 6.37 -13.34 12.42
CA PHE A 14 5.89 -12.91 11.13
C PHE A 14 5.07 -14.03 10.46
N GLU A 15 5.63 -15.24 10.37
CA GLU A 15 4.94 -16.38 9.75
C GLU A 15 3.70 -16.84 10.55
N ASN A 16 3.72 -16.65 11.88
CA ASN A 16 2.60 -17.00 12.76
C ASN A 16 1.61 -15.84 12.95
N HIS A 17 1.82 -14.69 12.29
CA HIS A 17 0.94 -13.55 12.47
C HIS A 17 -0.47 -13.87 11.93
N PRO A 18 -1.56 -13.59 12.69
CA PRO A 18 -2.91 -13.93 12.26
C PRO A 18 -3.30 -13.38 10.89
N GLN A 19 -2.89 -12.13 10.60
CA GLN A 19 -3.14 -11.53 9.29
C GLN A 19 -2.32 -12.18 8.16
N TYR A 20 -1.08 -12.60 8.45
CA TYR A 20 -0.26 -13.28 7.45
C TYR A 20 -0.87 -14.64 7.10
N LEU A 21 -1.28 -15.40 8.12
CA LEU A 21 -1.98 -16.67 7.95
C LEU A 21 -3.31 -16.50 7.20
N ALA A 22 -4.08 -15.46 7.49
CA ALA A 22 -5.32 -15.16 6.78
C ALA A 22 -5.08 -14.85 5.29
N ILE A 23 -4.04 -14.07 4.97
CA ILE A 23 -3.67 -13.78 3.58
C ILE A 23 -3.23 -15.04 2.85
N GLN A 24 -2.38 -15.86 3.47
CA GLN A 24 -1.92 -17.13 2.89
C GLN A 24 -3.07 -18.11 2.66
N ALA A 25 -4.03 -18.19 3.59
CA ALA A 25 -5.18 -19.08 3.49
C ALA A 25 -6.08 -18.78 2.29
N HIS A 26 -6.13 -17.53 1.81
CA HIS A 26 -6.84 -17.17 0.58
C HIS A 26 -6.16 -17.71 -0.69
N GLY A 27 -4.85 -17.94 -0.67
CA GLY A 27 -4.15 -18.71 -1.69
C GLY A 27 -3.74 -17.96 -2.96
N TYR A 28 -3.69 -16.63 -2.95
CA TYR A 28 -3.18 -15.83 -4.07
C TYR A 28 -1.68 -16.00 -4.34
N ASP A 29 -0.93 -16.62 -3.42
CA ASP A 29 0.49 -16.94 -3.62
C ASP A 29 0.75 -17.93 -4.77
N LYS A 30 -0.27 -18.66 -5.22
CA LYS A 30 -0.14 -19.63 -6.34
C LYS A 30 0.27 -18.95 -7.64
N ASP A 31 -0.23 -17.73 -7.87
CA ASP A 31 0.06 -16.96 -9.07
C ASP A 31 1.33 -16.10 -8.89
N ASN A 32 1.58 -15.60 -7.67
CA ASN A 32 2.79 -14.87 -7.32
C ASN A 32 3.22 -15.17 -5.87
N PRO A 33 4.33 -15.88 -5.66
CA PRO A 33 4.73 -16.38 -4.33
C PRO A 33 5.13 -15.27 -3.33
N PHE A 34 5.28 -14.03 -3.79
CA PHE A 34 5.62 -12.89 -2.94
C PHE A 34 4.40 -12.11 -2.45
N THR A 35 3.18 -12.49 -2.87
CA THR A 35 1.94 -11.73 -2.60
C THR A 35 1.67 -11.61 -1.11
N SER A 36 1.62 -12.71 -0.36
CA SER A 36 1.35 -12.69 1.08
C SER A 36 2.40 -11.92 1.86
N ARG A 37 3.67 -12.09 1.49
CA ARG A 37 4.77 -11.38 2.16
C ARG A 37 4.67 -9.88 1.92
N SER A 38 4.46 -9.46 0.67
CA SER A 38 4.33 -8.05 0.31
C SER A 38 3.12 -7.42 1.00
N ALA A 39 1.96 -8.09 0.97
CA ALA A 39 0.75 -7.61 1.64
C ALA A 39 0.93 -7.44 3.15
N MET A 40 1.59 -8.40 3.80
CA MET A 40 1.87 -8.32 5.24
C MET A 40 2.89 -7.23 5.59
N LEU A 41 3.94 -7.03 4.77
CA LEU A 41 4.91 -5.95 4.98
C LEU A 41 4.26 -4.57 4.83
N VAL A 42 3.44 -4.36 3.79
CA VAL A 42 2.67 -3.12 3.65
C VAL A 42 1.73 -2.93 4.83
N TYR A 43 0.98 -3.96 5.23
CA TYR A 43 0.09 -3.89 6.39
C TYR A 43 0.83 -3.44 7.66
N LEU A 44 1.98 -4.05 7.95
CA LEU A 44 2.80 -3.69 9.10
C LEU A 44 3.36 -2.26 8.99
N GLU A 45 3.82 -1.82 7.82
CA GLU A 45 4.31 -0.46 7.65
C GLU A 45 3.19 0.56 7.89
N LEU A 46 1.99 0.32 7.35
CA LEU A 46 0.83 1.19 7.56
C LEU A 46 0.47 1.28 9.05
N CYS A 47 0.45 0.16 9.77
CA CYS A 47 0.12 0.12 11.20
C CYS A 47 1.23 0.68 12.11
N GLU A 48 2.45 0.20 11.94
CA GLU A 48 3.53 0.36 12.92
C GLU A 48 4.46 1.55 12.61
N SER A 49 4.68 1.86 11.32
CA SER A 49 5.58 2.95 10.91
C SER A 49 4.80 4.22 10.59
N LYS A 50 3.73 4.11 9.80
CA LYS A 50 2.91 5.24 9.38
C LYS A 50 1.73 5.54 10.31
N HIS A 51 1.43 4.66 11.26
CA HIS A 51 0.35 4.81 12.25
C HIS A 51 -1.02 5.13 11.65
N TRP A 52 -1.38 4.44 10.58
CA TRP A 52 -2.69 4.57 9.95
C TRP A 52 -3.81 4.06 10.85
N PHE A 53 -4.98 4.70 10.72
CA PHE A 53 -6.16 4.38 11.49
C PHE A 53 -7.07 3.41 10.72
N GLY A 54 -7.49 2.34 11.38
CA GLY A 54 -8.47 1.39 10.85
C GLY A 54 -7.99 0.67 9.60
N VAL A 55 -6.75 0.17 9.62
CA VAL A 55 -6.19 -0.59 8.50
C VAL A 55 -6.86 -1.96 8.41
N GLU A 56 -7.50 -2.22 7.28
CA GLU A 56 -8.23 -3.45 6.97
C GLU A 56 -7.66 -4.11 5.72
N ILE A 57 -7.61 -5.44 5.73
CA ILE A 57 -7.19 -6.28 4.60
C ILE A 57 -8.44 -6.77 3.88
N HIS A 58 -8.45 -6.60 2.56
CA HIS A 58 -9.54 -6.98 1.68
C HIS A 58 -9.05 -7.93 0.59
N PHE A 59 -9.90 -8.87 0.20
CA PHE A 59 -9.60 -9.89 -0.79
C PHE A 59 -10.46 -9.68 -2.03
N SER A 60 -9.82 -9.56 -3.20
CA SER A 60 -10.50 -9.42 -4.48
C SER A 60 -10.29 -10.66 -5.33
N ASP A 61 -11.31 -11.51 -5.39
CA ASP A 61 -11.28 -12.72 -6.21
C ASP A 61 -11.26 -12.43 -7.71
N LYS A 62 -11.72 -11.24 -8.12
CA LYS A 62 -11.64 -10.80 -9.52
C LYS A 62 -10.20 -10.43 -9.91
N LEU A 63 -9.51 -9.72 -9.03
CA LEU A 63 -8.11 -9.31 -9.26
C LEU A 63 -7.12 -10.41 -8.86
N LYS A 64 -7.57 -11.44 -8.14
CA LYS A 64 -6.74 -12.49 -7.50
C LYS A 64 -5.66 -11.90 -6.60
N ARG A 65 -6.00 -10.81 -5.89
CA ARG A 65 -5.05 -9.99 -5.12
C ARG A 65 -5.69 -9.44 -3.86
N VAL A 66 -4.81 -9.05 -2.94
CA VAL A 66 -5.15 -8.33 -1.71
C VAL A 66 -5.11 -6.83 -1.98
N TYR A 67 -6.00 -6.07 -1.33
CA TYR A 67 -5.84 -4.64 -1.15
C TYR A 67 -6.10 -4.26 0.30
N LEU A 68 -5.50 -3.16 0.74
CA LEU A 68 -5.59 -2.61 2.07
C LEU A 68 -6.40 -1.33 2.00
N SER A 69 -7.14 -1.04 3.07
CA SER A 69 -7.76 0.27 3.22
C SER A 69 -7.54 0.81 4.63
N GLY A 70 -7.40 2.13 4.76
CA GLY A 70 -7.16 2.77 6.06
C GLY A 70 -7.02 4.27 5.92
N LYS A 71 -6.93 4.98 7.03
CA LYS A 71 -6.85 6.45 7.05
C LYS A 71 -5.44 6.89 7.48
N PRO A 72 -4.71 7.70 6.70
CA PRO A 72 -3.39 8.20 7.11
C PRO A 72 -3.43 9.01 8.41
N ARG A 73 -4.56 9.66 8.68
CA ARG A 73 -4.84 10.41 9.91
C ARG A 73 -6.29 10.17 10.32
N LYS A 74 -6.63 10.31 11.60
CA LYS A 74 -7.96 10.03 12.15
C LYS A 74 -9.13 10.72 11.41
N LYS A 75 -8.90 11.92 10.86
CA LYS A 75 -9.91 12.72 10.12
C LYS A 75 -9.67 12.73 8.60
N ALA A 76 -8.66 12.03 8.10
CA ALA A 76 -8.40 11.93 6.67
C ALA A 76 -9.43 11.01 6.01
N GLU A 77 -9.56 11.15 4.69
CA GLU A 77 -10.29 10.18 3.86
C GLU A 77 -9.60 8.82 3.92
N LYS A 78 -10.39 7.77 3.68
CA LYS A 78 -9.87 6.40 3.64
C LYS A 78 -9.17 6.20 2.30
N GLU A 79 -7.92 5.77 2.36
CA GLU A 79 -7.09 5.48 1.19
C GLU A 79 -6.98 3.98 0.96
N ILE A 80 -6.72 3.62 -0.30
CA ILE A 80 -6.54 2.24 -0.75
C ILE A 80 -5.09 2.02 -1.12
N ILE A 81 -4.52 0.91 -0.65
CA ILE A 81 -3.18 0.47 -1.02
C ILE A 81 -3.25 -0.94 -1.59
N VAL A 82 -2.67 -1.17 -2.77
CA VAL A 82 -2.49 -2.48 -3.37
C VAL A 82 -1.04 -2.90 -3.19
N PRO A 83 -0.77 -3.90 -2.33
CA PRO A 83 0.57 -4.43 -2.14
C PRO A 83 1.05 -5.18 -3.39
N LEU A 84 2.26 -4.87 -3.83
CA LEU A 84 2.92 -5.52 -4.95
C LEU A 84 4.35 -5.89 -4.55
N SER A 85 4.87 -6.99 -5.07
CA SER A 85 6.32 -7.23 -5.03
C SER A 85 6.98 -6.53 -6.21
N VAL A 86 8.22 -6.05 -6.06
CA VAL A 86 9.07 -5.59 -7.17
C VAL A 86 9.22 -6.65 -8.28
N ASN A 87 9.08 -7.94 -7.94
CA ASN A 87 9.12 -9.05 -8.89
C ASN A 87 7.82 -9.21 -9.69
N THR A 88 6.80 -8.38 -9.42
CA THR A 88 5.50 -8.43 -10.10
C THR A 88 5.57 -7.61 -11.37
N SER A 89 5.54 -8.29 -12.53
CA SER A 89 5.34 -7.61 -13.81
C SER A 89 3.87 -7.24 -13.97
N LEU A 90 3.60 -5.97 -14.25
CA LEU A 90 2.26 -5.46 -14.57
C LEU A 90 2.30 -4.71 -15.89
N THR A 91 1.34 -5.01 -16.75
CA THR A 91 1.01 -4.21 -17.91
C THR A 91 0.20 -2.98 -17.51
N VAL A 92 0.16 -1.97 -18.38
CA VAL A 92 -0.67 -0.78 -18.17
C VAL A 92 -2.16 -1.15 -18.07
N GLU A 93 -2.60 -2.12 -18.87
CA GLU A 93 -3.98 -2.64 -18.84
C GLU A 93 -4.31 -3.28 -17.49
N GLU A 94 -3.39 -4.05 -16.91
CA GLU A 94 -3.59 -4.63 -15.58
C GLU A 94 -3.68 -3.57 -14.49
N ILE A 95 -2.87 -2.51 -14.55
CA ILE A 95 -2.96 -1.39 -13.61
C ILE A 95 -4.33 -0.70 -13.73
N GLN A 96 -4.78 -0.43 -14.95
CA GLN A 96 -6.11 0.15 -15.20
C GLN A 96 -7.24 -0.75 -14.67
N ASN A 97 -7.11 -2.06 -14.85
CA ASN A 97 -8.06 -3.04 -14.33
C ASN A 97 -8.09 -3.04 -12.80
N ILE A 98 -6.93 -2.99 -12.14
CA ILE A 98 -6.81 -2.87 -10.68
C ILE A 98 -7.57 -1.63 -10.19
N VAL A 99 -7.31 -0.47 -10.78
CA VAL A 99 -7.97 0.79 -10.37
C VAL A 99 -9.48 0.70 -10.58
N THR A 100 -9.90 0.21 -11.74
CA THR A 100 -11.33 0.13 -12.11
C THR A 100 -12.09 -0.81 -11.18
N GLU A 101 -11.59 -2.02 -10.95
CA GLU A 101 -12.26 -3.00 -10.09
C GLU A 101 -12.31 -2.56 -8.63
N ILE A 102 -11.25 -1.93 -8.11
CA ILE A 102 -11.29 -1.41 -6.73
C ILE A 102 -12.29 -0.27 -6.63
N GLN A 103 -12.30 0.68 -7.57
CA GLN A 103 -13.31 1.74 -7.59
C GLN A 103 -14.73 1.13 -7.65
N GLN A 104 -14.93 0.07 -8.42
CA GLN A 104 -16.18 -0.67 -8.51
C GLN A 104 -16.62 -1.26 -7.17
N CYS A 105 -15.70 -1.89 -6.43
CA CYS A 105 -15.95 -2.44 -5.09
C CYS A 105 -16.33 -1.37 -4.06
N LEU A 106 -15.89 -0.13 -4.27
CA LEU A 106 -16.05 0.96 -3.30
C LEU A 106 -17.20 1.91 -3.65
N ARG A 107 -17.85 1.76 -4.81
CA ARG A 107 -18.92 2.65 -5.27
C ARG A 107 -20.07 2.80 -4.28
N ASP A 108 -20.41 1.74 -3.57
CA ASP A 108 -21.53 1.74 -2.61
C ASP A 108 -21.10 2.16 -1.20
N THR A 109 -19.82 2.50 -1.00
CA THR A 109 -19.28 2.86 0.31
C THR A 109 -19.18 4.39 0.44
N PRO A 110 -19.98 5.03 1.31
CA PRO A 110 -20.04 6.50 1.44
C PRO A 110 -18.70 7.16 1.78
N GLU A 111 -17.79 6.42 2.41
CA GLU A 111 -16.45 6.92 2.77
C GLU A 111 -15.55 7.15 1.55
N TYR A 112 -15.91 6.65 0.35
CA TYR A 112 -15.13 6.77 -0.89
C TYR A 112 -15.87 7.58 -1.96
N SER A 113 -16.78 8.48 -1.57
CA SER A 113 -17.70 9.21 -2.47
C SER A 113 -17.02 10.14 -3.49
N SER A 114 -15.69 10.24 -3.51
CA SER A 114 -14.99 11.04 -4.51
C SER A 114 -14.95 10.30 -5.86
N ARG A 115 -15.38 10.99 -6.92
CA ARG A 115 -15.41 10.47 -8.30
C ARG A 115 -14.02 10.09 -8.85
N ASN A 116 -12.94 10.52 -8.18
CA ASN A 116 -11.54 10.32 -8.59
C ASN A 116 -10.72 9.63 -7.50
N LEU A 117 -11.22 8.50 -6.97
CA LEU A 117 -10.46 7.71 -6.00
C LEU A 117 -9.20 7.12 -6.65
N GLY A 118 -8.04 7.70 -6.34
CA GLY A 118 -6.76 7.13 -6.70
C GLY A 118 -6.45 5.89 -5.86
N VAL A 119 -5.82 4.91 -6.48
CA VAL A 119 -5.32 3.71 -5.80
C VAL A 119 -3.81 3.85 -5.64
N THR A 120 -3.29 3.58 -4.45
CA THR A 120 -1.86 3.60 -4.20
C THR A 120 -1.27 2.20 -4.37
N LEU A 121 -0.22 2.05 -5.14
CA LEU A 121 0.56 0.81 -5.27
C LEU A 121 1.67 0.85 -4.22
N GLY A 122 1.68 -0.10 -3.29
CA GLY A 122 2.74 -0.29 -2.31
C GLY A 122 3.70 -1.37 -2.81
N ILE A 123 4.80 -0.97 -3.43
CA ILE A 123 5.76 -1.87 -4.07
C ILE A 123 6.85 -2.23 -3.07
N CYS A 124 6.91 -3.51 -2.69
CA CYS A 124 7.87 -4.07 -1.75
C CYS A 124 9.05 -4.73 -2.48
N ASP A 125 10.26 -4.38 -2.07
CA ASP A 125 11.48 -5.09 -2.44
C ASP A 125 11.81 -6.20 -1.41
N SER A 126 12.74 -7.07 -1.78
CA SER A 126 13.29 -8.18 -1.00
C SER A 126 13.97 -7.75 0.31
N ASP A 127 14.53 -6.54 0.36
CA ASP A 127 15.11 -5.93 1.56
C ASP A 127 14.03 -5.36 2.52
N SER A 128 12.76 -5.50 2.16
CA SER A 128 11.59 -4.97 2.87
C SER A 128 11.39 -3.45 2.75
N SER A 129 12.12 -2.78 1.85
CA SER A 129 11.84 -1.40 1.45
C SER A 129 10.51 -1.33 0.68
N ILE A 130 9.72 -0.28 0.92
CA ILE A 130 8.40 -0.10 0.29
C ILE A 130 8.31 1.30 -0.31
N VAL A 131 7.93 1.36 -1.58
CA VAL A 131 7.67 2.61 -2.30
C VAL A 131 6.19 2.72 -2.64
N TYR A 132 5.63 3.92 -2.51
CA TYR A 132 4.22 4.20 -2.71
C TYR A 132 4.02 5.05 -3.96
N TYR A 133 3.30 4.50 -4.94
CA TYR A 133 2.93 5.22 -6.18
C TYR A 133 1.42 5.32 -6.30
N LYS A 134 0.90 6.54 -6.35
CA LYS A 134 -0.54 6.76 -6.52
C LYS A 134 -0.92 6.80 -7.99
N VAL A 135 -1.86 5.96 -8.38
CA VAL A 135 -2.38 5.84 -9.75
C VAL A 135 -3.86 6.20 -9.79
N TYR A 136 -4.26 6.85 -10.89
CA TYR A 136 -5.63 7.29 -11.13
C TYR A 136 -6.13 6.76 -12.47
N ASN A 137 -7.43 6.60 -12.59
CA ASN A 137 -8.04 6.28 -13.87
C ASN A 137 -8.25 7.58 -14.65
N GLY A 138 -7.40 7.84 -15.64
CA GLY A 138 -7.40 9.06 -16.43
C GLY A 138 -6.43 10.13 -15.93
N LEU A 139 -6.66 11.37 -16.35
CA LEU A 139 -5.82 12.51 -15.98
C LEU A 139 -6.30 13.13 -14.67
N MET A 140 -5.37 13.41 -13.77
CA MET A 140 -5.61 14.21 -12.58
C MET A 140 -4.91 15.55 -12.76
N GLU A 141 -5.57 16.65 -12.39
CA GLU A 141 -4.92 17.94 -12.32
C GLU A 141 -3.77 17.88 -11.30
N PRO A 142 -2.57 18.37 -11.65
CA PRO A 142 -1.48 18.45 -10.68
C PRO A 142 -1.95 19.32 -9.51
N GLY A 143 -1.67 18.87 -8.29
CA GLY A 143 -1.94 19.66 -7.10
C GLY A 143 -1.20 21.00 -7.16
N PRO A 144 -1.60 21.98 -6.32
CA PRO A 144 -0.80 23.19 -6.15
C PRO A 144 0.63 22.78 -5.77
N PRO A 145 1.67 23.46 -6.29
CA PRO A 145 3.05 23.14 -5.95
C PRO A 145 3.23 23.22 -4.43
N ASN A 146 3.77 22.16 -3.83
CA ASN A 146 4.05 22.16 -2.40
C ASN A 146 5.21 23.15 -2.15
N ALA A 147 5.08 23.98 -1.11
CA ALA A 147 6.16 24.90 -0.73
C ALA A 147 7.46 24.15 -0.39
N ASP A 148 7.36 22.89 0.04
CA ASP A 148 8.47 22.02 0.42
C ASP A 148 9.23 21.43 -0.79
N ASP A 149 8.65 21.46 -2.01
CA ASP A 149 9.33 20.99 -3.23
C ASP A 149 10.39 21.99 -3.73
N TYR A 150 10.40 23.24 -3.21
CA TYR A 150 11.31 24.31 -3.64
C TYR A 150 12.65 24.37 -2.89
N ASP A 151 12.84 23.58 -1.83
CA ASP A 151 14.09 23.60 -1.05
C ASP A 151 15.13 22.58 -1.51
N GLN A 152 14.79 21.66 -2.44
CA GLN A 152 15.78 20.71 -3.00
C GLN A 152 16.64 21.30 -4.12
N ASP A 153 16.20 22.40 -4.75
CA ASP A 153 16.92 23.03 -5.86
C ASP A 153 17.88 24.16 -5.43
N LYS A 154 17.86 24.58 -4.16
CA LYS A 154 18.75 25.65 -3.67
C LYS A 154 20.19 25.19 -3.42
N ASP A 155 20.39 23.92 -3.07
CA ASP A 155 21.72 23.37 -2.79
C ASP A 155 22.58 23.17 -4.06
N ILE A 156 21.98 23.24 -5.26
CA ILE A 156 22.69 23.01 -6.53
C ILE A 156 23.30 24.31 -7.08
N PHE A 157 22.69 25.47 -6.81
CA PHE A 157 23.16 26.75 -7.33
C PHE A 157 24.15 27.48 -6.41
N GLU A 158 24.20 27.16 -5.12
CA GLU A 158 25.11 27.82 -4.18
C GLU A 158 26.57 27.32 -4.30
N VAL A 159 26.79 26.13 -4.89
CA VAL A 159 28.14 25.55 -5.04
C VAL A 159 28.92 26.12 -6.25
N VAL A 160 28.24 26.80 -7.21
CA VAL A 160 28.88 27.19 -8.48
C VAL A 160 29.53 28.60 -8.43
N THR A 161 29.32 29.40 -7.39
CA THR A 161 29.82 30.79 -7.32
C THR A 161 31.04 31.05 -6.42
N GLU A 162 31.69 30.00 -5.89
CA GLU A 162 32.98 30.16 -5.19
C GLU A 162 34.10 29.34 -5.84
N LYS A 163 34.68 29.88 -6.93
CA LYS A 163 36.13 29.81 -7.16
C LYS A 163 36.62 31.13 -7.76
N LYS A 164 37.33 31.87 -6.92
CA LYS A 164 38.14 33.04 -7.23
C LYS A 164 39.50 32.62 -7.76
#